data_AF-A0AA95LJE8-F1
#
_entry.id   AF-A0AA95LJE8-F1
#
_cell.length_a   1.000
_cell.length_b   1.000
_cell.length_c   1.000
_cell.angle_alpha   90.00
_cell.angle_beta   90.00
_cell.angle_gamma   90.00
#
_symmetry.space_group_name_H-M   'P 1'
#
loop_
_entity.id
_entity.type
_entity.pdbx_description
1 polymer ?
#
loop_
_entity_poly.entity_id
_entity_poly.type
_entity_poly.pdbx_seq_one_letter_code
_entity_poly.pdbx_strand_id
1 'polypeptide(L)'
;MHSLSSWHILGEADLDLSLAMAEQKETVMLFQGIFGDMDIQLSDDFGIEIEAFVLFGSIEFGNQRDTGMLNRLNWKSLTMRAVNIR
;
A
#
# COMPACT_ATOMS: atom_id res chain seq x y z
N MET A 1 -7.83 -13.26 -8.90
CA MET A 1 -6.75 -12.82 -7.99
C MET A 1 -5.66 -12.31 -8.89
N HIS A 2 -5.45 -11.00 -8.86
CA HIS A 2 -4.41 -10.36 -9.66
C HIS A 2 -3.24 -10.01 -8.75
N SER A 3 -2.01 -10.27 -9.18
CA SER A 3 -0.81 -9.95 -8.42
C SER A 3 0.11 -9.06 -9.24
N LEU A 4 0.50 -7.93 -8.66
CA LEU A 4 1.48 -7.02 -9.23
C LEU A 4 2.68 -6.97 -8.28
N SER A 5 3.88 -7.14 -8.83
CA SER A 5 5.11 -6.98 -8.06
C SER A 5 6.05 -6.00 -8.75
N SER A 6 6.72 -5.19 -7.94
CA SER A 6 7.73 -4.26 -8.42
C SER A 6 8.90 -4.21 -7.44
N TRP A 7 10.11 -4.32 -7.97
CA TRP A 7 11.34 -4.36 -7.19
C TRP A 7 12.35 -3.35 -7.73
N HIS A 8 12.90 -2.53 -6.84
CA HIS A 8 13.88 -1.51 -7.21
C HIS A 8 15.02 -1.44 -6.19
N ILE A 9 16.22 -1.07 -6.65
CA ILE A 9 17.38 -0.84 -5.76
C ILE A 9 17.36 0.60 -5.24
N LEU A 10 17.17 1.54 -6.16
CA LEU A 10 17.02 2.97 -5.93
C LEU A 10 15.83 3.44 -6.76
N GLY A 11 14.91 4.17 -6.16
CA GLY A 11 13.78 4.72 -6.90
C GLY A 11 12.73 5.33 -6.01
N GLU A 12 12.02 6.28 -6.58
CA GLU A 12 10.81 6.87 -6.02
C GLU A 12 9.62 6.16 -6.67
N ALA A 13 8.60 5.80 -5.88
CA ALA A 13 7.39 5.17 -6.40
C ALA A 13 6.17 5.97 -5.94
N ASP A 14 5.47 6.58 -6.90
CA ASP A 14 4.20 7.27 -6.68
C ASP A 14 3.06 6.44 -7.28
N LEU A 15 2.14 6.01 -6.42
CA LEU A 15 1.04 5.11 -6.74
C LEU A 15 -0.28 5.76 -6.34
N ASP A 16 -0.99 6.32 -7.32
CA ASP A 16 -2.35 6.82 -7.13
C ASP A 16 -3.38 5.72 -7.45
N LEU A 17 -3.94 5.15 -6.38
CA LEU A 17 -5.03 4.17 -6.41
C LEU A 17 -6.35 4.78 -5.92
N SER A 18 -6.46 6.10 -5.79
CA SER A 18 -7.68 6.78 -5.33
C SER A 18 -8.90 6.52 -6.23
N LEU A 19 -8.64 6.28 -7.53
CA LEU A 19 -9.64 5.92 -8.54
C LEU A 19 -9.46 4.50 -9.07
N ALA A 20 -8.70 3.65 -8.38
CA ALA A 20 -8.47 2.29 -8.82
C ALA A 20 -9.81 1.55 -8.94
N MET A 21 -10.05 0.89 -10.07
CA MET A 21 -11.19 0.01 -10.24
C MET A 21 -10.70 -1.43 -10.21
N ALA A 22 -11.06 -2.17 -9.16
CA ALA A 22 -10.73 -3.58 -9.09
C ALA A 22 -11.66 -4.38 -10.02
N GLU A 23 -11.13 -4.84 -11.15
CA GLU A 23 -11.86 -5.75 -12.05
C GLU A 23 -12.11 -7.14 -11.40
N GLN A 24 -11.31 -7.47 -10.39
CA GLN A 24 -11.33 -8.76 -9.71
C GLN A 24 -11.60 -8.55 -8.22
N LYS A 25 -12.18 -9.58 -7.58
CA LYS A 25 -12.54 -9.56 -6.16
C LYS A 25 -11.39 -9.19 -5.21
N GLU A 26 -10.16 -9.50 -5.60
CA GLU A 26 -8.96 -9.26 -4.80
C GLU A 26 -7.75 -9.01 -5.71
N THR A 27 -7.02 -7.94 -5.38
CA THR A 27 -5.76 -7.55 -6.02
C THR A 27 -4.70 -7.39 -4.94
N VAL A 28 -3.56 -8.06 -5.12
CA VAL A 28 -2.41 -7.98 -4.21
C VAL A 28 -1.30 -7.23 -4.92
N MET A 29 -0.74 -6.22 -4.27
CA MET A 29 0.39 -5.46 -4.77
C MET A 29 1.57 -5.62 -3.81
N LEU A 30 2.73 -6.00 -4.34
CA LEU A 30 3.95 -6.20 -3.57
C LEU A 30 5.04 -5.26 -4.08
N PHE A 31 5.41 -4.30 -3.25
CA PHE A 31 6.48 -3.37 -3.55
C PHE A 31 7.68 -3.64 -2.63
N GLN A 32 8.85 -3.76 -3.22
CA GLN A 32 10.09 -4.01 -2.50
C GLN A 32 11.19 -3.09 -2.99
N GLY A 33 11.86 -2.43 -2.05
CA GLY A 33 12.92 -1.47 -2.32
C GLY A 33 14.08 -1.63 -1.34
N ILE A 34 15.27 -1.21 -1.75
CA ILE A 34 16.42 -1.10 -0.82
C ILE A 34 16.53 0.33 -0.30
N PHE A 35 16.42 1.33 -1.17
CA PHE A 35 16.53 2.74 -0.79
C PHE A 35 15.66 3.62 -1.71
N GLY A 36 14.95 4.57 -1.11
CA GLY A 36 14.00 5.43 -1.82
C GLY A 36 12.78 5.74 -0.98
N ASP A 37 11.88 6.51 -1.56
CA ASP A 37 10.58 6.89 -1.03
C ASP A 37 9.45 6.22 -1.83
N MET A 38 8.32 6.07 -1.15
CA MET A 38 7.15 5.45 -1.73
C MET A 38 5.91 6.11 -1.17
N ASP A 39 5.14 6.71 -2.07
CA ASP A 39 3.87 7.35 -1.76
C ASP A 39 2.75 6.55 -2.41
N ILE A 40 1.80 6.12 -1.59
CA ILE A 40 0.64 5.34 -2.04
C ILE A 40 -0.62 6.06 -1.59
N GLN A 41 -1.39 6.55 -2.57
CA GLN A 41 -2.71 7.11 -2.32
C GLN A 41 -3.76 6.04 -2.58
N LEU A 42 -4.63 5.81 -1.61
CA LEU A 42 -5.60 4.72 -1.62
C LEU A 42 -7.03 5.26 -1.74
N SER A 43 -7.91 4.49 -2.38
CA SER A 43 -9.34 4.79 -2.47
C SER A 43 -10.09 4.35 -1.21
N ASP A 44 -11.03 5.18 -0.76
CA ASP A 44 -11.94 4.86 0.35
C ASP A 44 -13.05 3.85 -0.03
N ASP A 45 -13.18 3.52 -1.32
CA ASP A 45 -14.25 2.67 -1.83
C ASP A 45 -13.97 1.17 -1.65
N PHE A 46 -12.77 0.77 -1.25
CA PHE A 46 -12.35 -0.63 -1.10
C PHE A 46 -11.98 -1.01 0.33
N GLY A 47 -12.14 -2.31 0.63
CA GLY A 47 -11.49 -2.92 1.80
C GLY A 47 -10.00 -3.10 1.52
N ILE A 48 -9.15 -2.40 2.27
CA ILE A 48 -7.71 -2.38 2.06
C ILE A 48 -6.98 -2.99 3.25
N GLU A 49 -5.91 -3.73 2.97
CA GLU A 49 -4.99 -4.28 3.96
C GLU A 49 -3.56 -3.89 3.54
N ILE A 50 -2.79 -3.37 4.51
CA ILE A 50 -1.46 -2.82 4.30
C ILE A 50 -0.50 -3.51 5.27
N GLU A 51 0.55 -4.10 4.70
CA GLU A 51 1.71 -4.57 5.45
C GLU A 51 2.95 -3.88 4.89
N ALA A 52 3.53 -2.98 5.67
CA ALA A 52 4.76 -2.28 5.32
C ALA A 52 5.85 -2.52 6.36
N PHE A 53 7.08 -2.62 5.87
CA PHE A 53 8.27 -2.78 6.70
C PHE A 53 9.41 -1.94 6.13
N VAL A 54 9.95 -1.04 6.94
CA VAL A 54 11.07 -0.17 6.59
C VAL A 54 12.19 -0.42 7.58
N LEU A 55 13.34 -0.90 7.07
CA LEU A 55 14.50 -1.22 7.90
C LEU A 55 15.11 0.04 8.55
N PHE A 56 15.22 1.12 7.80
CA PHE A 56 15.70 2.43 8.26
C PHE A 56 14.97 3.54 7.51
N GLY A 57 14.34 4.47 8.23
CA GLY A 57 13.58 5.57 7.62
C GLY A 57 12.35 5.95 8.42
N SER A 58 11.28 6.32 7.73
CA SER A 58 9.98 6.58 8.34
C SER A 58 8.84 5.96 7.55
N ILE A 59 7.75 5.61 8.25
CA ILE A 59 6.46 5.27 7.67
C ILE A 59 5.46 6.32 8.14
N GLU A 60 4.74 6.92 7.20
CA GLU A 60 3.69 7.90 7.47
C GLU A 60 2.35 7.32 7.01
N PHE A 61 1.38 7.23 7.93
CA PHE A 61 0.06 6.72 7.63
C PHE A 61 -1.02 7.51 8.39
N GLY A 62 -1.82 8.27 7.64
CA GLY A 62 -2.80 9.19 8.22
C GLY A 62 -2.13 10.22 9.14
N ASN A 63 -2.49 10.23 10.42
CA ASN A 63 -1.87 11.10 11.43
C ASN A 63 -0.75 10.41 12.23
N GLN A 64 -0.38 9.18 11.88
CA GLN A 64 0.67 8.42 12.55
C GLN A 64 1.96 8.46 11.73
N ARG A 65 3.07 8.75 12.38
CA ARG A 65 4.40 8.75 11.78
C ARG A 65 5.35 7.98 12.69
N ASP A 66 5.86 6.87 12.19
CA ASP A 66 6.90 6.09 12.83
C ASP A 66 8.23 6.40 12.16
N THR A 67 9.27 6.72 12.93
CA THR A 67 10.60 7.07 12.42
C THR A 67 11.66 6.33 13.22
N GLY A 68 12.69 5.82 12.54
CA GLY A 68 13.79 5.10 13.17
C GLY A 68 14.18 3.85 12.41
N MET A 69 14.57 2.81 13.17
CA MET A 69 14.97 1.52 12.64
C MET A 69 13.87 0.49 12.86
N LEU A 70 13.67 -0.41 11.91
CA LEU A 70 12.72 -1.53 11.97
C LEU A 70 11.25 -1.08 12.11
N ASN A 71 10.85 -0.04 11.39
CA ASN A 71 9.46 0.42 11.39
C ASN A 71 8.57 -0.60 10.67
N ARG A 72 7.42 -0.90 11.27
CA ARG A 72 6.42 -1.82 10.68
C ARG A 72 5.05 -1.22 10.84
N LEU A 73 4.29 -1.23 9.75
CA LEU A 73 2.87 -0.91 9.73
C LEU A 73 2.09 -2.17 9.33
N ASN A 74 1.15 -2.58 10.18
CA ASN A 74 0.11 -3.53 9.80
C ASN A 74 -1.23 -2.83 10.04
N TRP A 75 -1.95 -2.58 8.95
CA TRP A 75 -3.19 -1.85 9.01
C TRP A 75 -4.23 -2.48 8.09
N LYS A 76 -5.48 -2.49 8.55
CA LYS A 76 -6.59 -3.02 7.78
C LYS A 76 -7.80 -2.11 7.92
N SER A 77 -8.41 -1.79 6.80
CA SER A 77 -9.67 -1.06 6.71
C SER A 77 -10.78 -1.83 7.42
N LEU A 78 -11.63 -1.09 8.13
CA LEU A 78 -12.82 -1.62 8.81
C LEU A 78 -13.95 -1.94 7.83
N THR A 79 -13.90 -1.40 6.61
CA THR A 79 -15.02 -1.43 5.67
C THR A 79 -14.71 -2.35 4.50
N MET A 80 -15.23 -3.58 4.55
CA MET A 80 -15.21 -4.47 3.40
C MET A 80 -16.47 -4.22 2.56
N ARG A 81 -16.47 -3.16 1.74
CA ARG A 81 -17.57 -2.90 0.81
C ARG A 81 -17.36 -3.74 -0.45
N ALA A 82 -18.09 -4.85 -0.55
CA ALA A 82 -18.10 -5.67 -1.77
C ALA A 82 -18.85 -4.89 -2.87
N VAL A 83 -18.11 -4.22 -3.75
CA VAL A 83 -18.69 -3.64 -4.98
C VAL A 83 -18.94 -4.79 -5.94
N ASN A 84 -20.21 -5.16 -6.09
CA ASN A 84 -20.67 -6.18 -7.01
C ASN A 84 -20.94 -5.49 -8.36
N ILE A 85 -19.94 -5.45 -9.24
CA ILE A 85 -20.13 -4.96 -10.61
C ILE A 85 -20.80 -6.10 -11.39
N ARG A 86 -22.06 -5.88 -11.80
CA ARG A 86 -22.80 -6.76 -12.72
C ARG A 86 -22.51 -6.38 -14.16
#